data_AF-K1XWW3-F1
#
_entry.id   AF-K1XWW3-F1
#
_cell.length_a   1.000
_cell.length_b   1.000
_cell.length_c   1.000
_cell.angle_alpha   90.00
_cell.angle_beta   90.00
_cell.angle_gamma   90.00
#
_symmetry.space_group_name_H-M   'P 1'
#
loop_
_entity.id
_entity.type
_entity.pdbx_description
1 polymer ?
#
loop_
_entity_poly.entity_id
_entity_poly.type
_entity_poly.pdbx_seq_one_letter_code
_entity_poly.pdbx_strand_id
1 'polypeptide(L)' 'MGKITNIDEYREQWRGGSGVKVGAMTAKTGDIIGVSILTEEARKDGEVMLISKSGQTVRVPLAGVRTTSRVTQGIILAK' A
#
# COMPACT_ATOMS: atom_id res chain seq x y z
N MET A 1 4.83 6.72 2.19
CA MET A 1 3.71 6.83 1.23
C MET A 1 2.89 5.55 1.24
N GLY A 2 1.67 5.55 0.72
CA GLY A 2 0.86 4.34 0.63
C GLY A 2 -0.22 4.43 -0.45
N LYS A 3 -0.75 3.28 -0.82
CA LYS A 3 -1.85 3.12 -1.77
C LYS A 3 -2.58 1.81 -1.52
N ILE A 4 -3.81 1.75 -2.03
CA ILE A 4 -4.56 0.51 -2.16
C ILE A 4 -4.65 0.20 -3.66
N THR A 5 -4.57 -1.06 -4.02
CA THR A 5 -4.69 -1.52 -5.40
C THR A 5 -5.61 -2.73 -5.42
N ASN A 6 -6.48 -2.82 -6.44
CA ASN A 6 -7.35 -3.98 -6.56
C ASN A 6 -6.51 -5.25 -6.79
N ILE A 7 -6.89 -6.34 -6.14
CA ILE A 7 -6.20 -7.63 -6.22
C ILE A 7 -6.17 -8.15 -7.66
N ASP A 8 -7.22 -7.87 -8.44
CA ASP A 8 -7.34 -8.28 -9.84
C ASP A 8 -6.25 -7.69 -10.76
N GLU A 9 -5.60 -6.59 -10.36
CA GLU A 9 -4.47 -6.06 -11.13
C GLU A 9 -3.22 -6.95 -11.02
N TYR A 10 -3.11 -7.76 -9.97
CA TYR A 10 -2.01 -8.69 -9.76
C TYR A 10 -2.28 -9.99 -10.51
N ARG A 11 -1.78 -10.05 -11.75
CA ARG A 11 -1.82 -11.28 -12.55
C ARG A 11 -1.16 -12.44 -11.79
N GLU A 12 -1.73 -13.63 -11.97
CA GLU A 12 -1.11 -14.86 -11.50
C GLU A 12 0.27 -15.04 -12.14
N GLN A 13 1.21 -15.54 -11.33
CA GLN A 13 2.56 -15.84 -11.77
C GLN A 13 2.98 -17.22 -11.28
N TRP A 14 3.68 -17.93 -12.17
CA TRP A 14 4.29 -19.20 -11.85
C TRP A 14 5.47 -19.01 -10.90
N ARG A 15 5.72 -20.03 -10.07
CA ARG A 15 6.86 -20.07 -9.16
C ARG A 15 8.18 -19.95 -9.95
N GLY A 16 9.09 -19.11 -9.47
CA GLY A 16 10.41 -18.91 -10.08
C GLY A 16 10.50 -17.74 -11.06
N GLY A 17 9.41 -17.00 -11.29
CA GLY A 17 9.46 -15.73 -12.00
C GLY A 17 10.03 -14.58 -11.16
N SER A 18 10.40 -13.47 -11.80
CA SER A 18 10.89 -12.25 -11.14
C SER A 18 9.82 -11.48 -10.35
N GLY A 19 8.56 -11.95 -10.37
CA GLY A 19 7.42 -11.32 -9.72
C GLY A 19 6.72 -10.27 -10.58
N VAL A 20 5.81 -9.53 -9.95
CA VAL A 20 4.98 -8.50 -10.58
C VAL A 20 5.28 -7.16 -9.91
N LYS A 21 5.51 -6.11 -10.71
CA LYS A 21 5.82 -4.77 -10.20
C LYS A 21 4.66 -4.22 -9.34
N VAL A 22 4.95 -3.90 -8.08
CA VAL A 22 3.97 -3.42 -7.08
C VAL A 22 3.84 -1.88 -7.06
N GLY A 23 4.83 -1.15 -7.56
CA GLY A 23 4.88 0.31 -7.52
C GLY A 23 6.03 0.90 -8.32
N ALA A 24 5.94 2.18 -8.67
CA ALA A 24 7.08 2.96 -9.14
C ALA A 24 7.89 3.46 -7.93
N MET A 25 8.91 2.70 -7.54
CA MET A 25 9.78 3.07 -6.43
C MET A 25 10.78 4.14 -6.88
N THR A 26 10.93 5.20 -6.09
CA THR A 26 11.86 6.31 -6.31
C THR A 26 12.52 6.68 -4.98
N ALA A 27 13.57 7.51 -5.02
CA ALA A 27 14.19 8.03 -3.79
C ALA A 27 13.17 8.71 -2.84
N LYS A 28 12.10 9.31 -3.39
CA LYS A 28 11.03 9.94 -2.60
C LYS A 28 10.09 8.92 -1.94
N THR A 29 9.85 7.76 -2.57
CA THR A 29 8.96 6.74 -2.00
C THR A 29 9.65 5.97 -0.88
N GLY A 30 10.97 5.81 -0.97
CA GLY A 30 11.73 4.87 -0.14
C GLY A 30 11.40 3.43 -0.49
N ASP A 31 11.75 2.52 0.42
CA ASP A 31 11.47 1.08 0.30
C ASP A 31 10.05 0.73 0.76
N ILE A 32 9.61 -0.48 0.39
CA ILE A 32 8.33 -1.03 0.84
C ILE A 32 8.52 -1.61 2.24
N ILE A 33 7.78 -1.07 3.20
CA ILE A 33 7.87 -1.48 4.61
C ILE A 33 6.87 -2.57 5.00
N GLY A 34 5.82 -2.78 4.20
CA GLY A 34 4.77 -3.75 4.49
C GLY A 34 3.67 -3.77 3.44
N VAL A 35 2.98 -4.90 3.37
CA VAL A 35 1.83 -5.14 2.51
C VAL A 35 0.83 -5.98 3.30
N SER A 36 -0.46 -5.70 3.16
CA SER A 36 -1.54 -6.51 3.71
C SER A 36 -2.64 -6.66 2.68
N ILE A 37 -3.30 -7.82 2.70
CA ILE A 37 -4.57 -8.01 1.99
C ILE A 37 -5.66 -7.35 2.84
N LEU A 38 -6.58 -6.67 2.18
CA LEU A 38 -7.74 -6.04 2.81
C LEU A 38 -9.00 -6.76 2.32
N THR A 39 -9.88 -7.12 3.24
CA THR A 39 -11.25 -7.51 2.89
C THR A 39 -12.09 -6.25 2.65
N GLU A 40 -13.27 -6.39 2.06
CA GLU A 40 -14.19 -5.27 1.85
C GLU A 40 -14.62 -4.63 3.17
N GLU A 41 -14.82 -5.42 4.22
CA GLU A 41 -15.15 -4.93 5.56
C GLU A 41 -13.99 -4.12 6.14
N ALA A 42 -12.75 -4.65 6.03
CA ALA A 42 -11.56 -3.92 6.45
C ALA A 42 -11.35 -2.64 5.62
N ARG A 43 -11.69 -2.66 4.33
CA ARG A 43 -11.60 -1.48 3.46
C ARG A 43 -12.58 -0.39 3.86
N LYS A 44 -13.75 -0.77 4.38
CA LYS A 44 -14.82 0.15 4.77
C LYS A 44 -14.60 0.73 6.17
N ASP A 45 -14.35 -0.13 7.15
CA ASP A 45 -14.39 0.23 8.58
C ASP A 45 -13.02 0.13 9.27
N GLY A 46 -12.00 -0.39 8.57
CA GLY A 46 -10.66 -0.56 9.11
C GLY A 46 -9.80 0.69 9.04
N GLU A 47 -8.70 0.66 9.77
CA GLU A 47 -7.68 1.69 9.80
C GLU A 47 -6.29 1.07 9.69
N VAL A 48 -5.32 1.84 9.20
CA VAL A 48 -3.91 1.50 9.25
C VAL A 48 -3.19 2.39 10.25
N MET A 49 -2.33 1.79 11.07
CA MET A 49 -1.47 2.49 12.01
C MET A 49 -0.05 2.55 11.45
N LEU A 50 0.49 3.77 11.32
CA LEU A 50 1.85 4.03 10.89
C LEU A 50 2.64 4.56 12.07
N ILE A 51 3.78 3.93 12.36
CA ILE A 51 4.67 4.34 13.46
C ILE A 51 6.03 4.68 12.86
N SER A 52 6.47 5.92 13.02
CA SER A 52 7.79 6.36 12.58
C SER A 52 8.88 5.87 13.55
N LYS A 53 10.13 5.84 13.09
CA LYS A 53 11.28 5.52 13.96
C LYS A 53 11.46 6.50 15.13
N SER A 54 10.92 7.72 15.02
CA SER A 54 10.94 8.71 16.10
C SER A 54 9.76 8.57 17.08
N GLY A 55 8.94 7.53 16.93
CA GLY A 55 7.78 7.27 17.80
C GLY A 55 6.53 8.07 17.45
N GLN A 56 6.48 8.72 16.29
CA GLN A 56 5.27 9.39 15.82
C GLN A 56 4.29 8.35 15.29
N THR A 57 3.07 8.35 15.82
CA THR A 57 2.02 7.41 15.42
C THR A 57 0.90 8.14 14.69
N VAL A 58 0.55 7.66 13.50
CA VAL A 58 -0.53 8.19 12.66
C VAL A 58 -1.53 7.08 12.37
N ARG A 59 -2.80 7.33 12.66
CA ARG A 59 -3.92 6.45 12.28
C ARG A 59 -4.61 7.01 11.05
N VAL A 60 -4.79 6.18 10.04
CA VAL A 60 -5.43 6.57 8.78
C VAL A 60 -6.61 5.63 8.50
N PRO A 61 -7.84 6.17 8.41
CA PRO A 61 -8.99 5.39 7.97
C PRO A 61 -8.78 4.85 6.56
N LEU A 62 -8.93 3.53 6.37
CA LEU A 62 -8.76 2.90 5.06
C LEU A 62 -9.81 3.40 4.07
N ALA A 63 -11.02 3.70 4.56
CA ALA A 63 -12.13 4.33 3.85
C ALA A 63 -11.67 5.45 2.89
N GLY A 64 -10.84 6.37 3.40
CA GLY A 64 -10.37 7.56 2.68
C GLY A 64 -9.13 7.36 1.80
N VAL A 65 -8.48 6.20 1.82
CA VAL A 65 -7.26 5.96 1.04
C VAL A 65 -7.62 5.62 -0.41
N ARG A 66 -7.12 6.41 -1.36
CA ARG A 66 -7.45 6.24 -2.78
C ARG A 66 -6.95 4.89 -3.32
N THR A 67 -7.84 4.17 -4.00
CA THR A 67 -7.47 3.02 -4.82
C THR A 67 -6.81 3.49 -6.11
N THR A 68 -5.63 2.95 -6.41
CA THR A 68 -4.84 3.31 -7.61
C THR A 68 -4.14 2.09 -8.18
N SER A 69 -3.75 2.17 -9.46
CA SER A 69 -3.11 1.06 -10.15
C SER A 69 -1.76 0.65 -9.57
N ARG A 70 -1.33 -0.59 -9.83
CA ARG A 70 -0.03 -1.12 -9.39
C ARG A 70 1.17 -0.27 -9.80
N VAL A 71 1.16 0.43 -10.92
CA VAL A 71 2.39 1.15 -11.35
C VAL A 71 2.54 2.50 -10.66
N THR A 72 1.50 3.01 -9.99
CA THR A 72 1.53 4.34 -9.34
C THR A 72 2.44 4.36 -8.11
N GLN A 73 2.84 5.56 -7.68
CA GLN A 73 3.60 5.77 -6.44
C GLN A 73 2.71 5.79 -5.18
N GLY A 74 1.42 6.03 -5.33
CA GLY A 74 0.51 6.28 -4.22
C GLY A 74 0.53 7.73 -3.72
N ILE A 75 0.02 7.93 -2.51
CA ILE A 75 -0.12 9.24 -1.87
C ILE A 75 0.65 9.30 -0.55
N ILE A 76 0.86 10.52 -0.05
CA ILE A 76 1.43 10.74 1.28
C ILE A 76 0.33 10.49 2.32
N LEU A 77 0.54 9.48 3.18
CA LEU A 77 -0.36 9.16 4.29
C LEU A 77 0.04 9.84 5.60
N ALA A 78 1.34 10.08 5.77
CA ALA A 78 1.94 10.77 6.91
C ALA A 78 3.18 11.52 6.40
N LYS A 79 3.47 12.69 6.98
CA LYS A 79 4.70 13.45 6.73
C LYS A 79 5.75 13.10 7.77
#